data_AF-A0A2V6UBK2-F1
#
_entry.id   AF-A0A2V6UBK2-F1
#
_cell.length_a   1.000
_cell.length_b   1.000
_cell.length_c   1.000
_cell.angle_alpha   90.00
_cell.angle_beta   90.00
_cell.angle_gamma   90.00
#
_symmetry.space_group_name_H-M   'P 1'
#
loop_
_entity.id
_entity.type
_entity.pdbx_description
1 polymer ?
#
loop_
_entity_poly.entity_id
_entity_poly.type
_entity_poly.pdbx_seq_one_letter_code
_entity_poly.pdbx_strand_id
1 'polypeptide(L)'
;MTTALRNTGIEPVGEMPWGTHFCHFYETRDDLLETLLPFFKAGLEADEFCAWVVSEPLTEPEVWQALDRAVPDLAQYVSDQSIEVLNARDVYLAGGEINLHRIIDNWRV
;
A
#
# COMPACT_ATOMS: atom_id res chain seq x y z
N MET A 1 -16.11 -12.66 -18.55
CA MET A 1 -14.64 -12.81 -18.60
C MET A 1 -14.20 -13.22 -17.20
N THR A 2 -13.38 -14.25 -17.06
CA THR A 2 -12.80 -14.60 -15.76
C THR A 2 -11.79 -13.52 -15.38
N THR A 3 -12.02 -12.86 -14.24
CA THR A 3 -11.10 -11.85 -13.73
C THR A 3 -9.78 -12.55 -13.37
N ALA A 4 -8.66 -12.07 -13.91
CA ALA A 4 -7.35 -12.57 -13.53
C ALA A 4 -7.13 -12.30 -12.04
N LEU A 5 -6.71 -13.33 -11.30
CA LEU A 5 -6.38 -13.21 -9.89
C LEU A 5 -4.95 -12.68 -9.74
N ARG A 6 -4.71 -11.94 -8.66
CA ARG A 6 -3.41 -11.38 -8.29
C ARG A 6 -3.00 -11.90 -6.93
N ASN A 7 -1.75 -12.32 -6.82
CA ASN A 7 -1.17 -12.66 -5.52
C ASN A 7 -1.09 -11.40 -4.67
N THR A 8 -1.80 -11.37 -3.54
CA THR A 8 -1.78 -10.23 -2.63
C THR A 8 -0.51 -10.18 -1.78
N GLY A 9 0.31 -11.24 -1.76
CA GLY A 9 1.46 -11.36 -0.84
C GLY A 9 1.08 -11.61 0.62
N ILE A 10 -0.21 -11.53 0.98
CA ILE A 10 -0.72 -11.76 2.33
C ILE A 10 -1.33 -13.18 2.37
N GLU A 11 -0.62 -14.13 3.00
CA GLU A 11 -0.98 -15.56 2.94
C GLU A 11 -2.42 -15.88 3.36
N PRO A 12 -2.97 -15.32 4.47
CA PRO A 12 -4.36 -15.58 4.85
C PRO A 12 -5.40 -15.02 3.88
N VAL A 13 -5.04 -14.01 3.08
CA VAL A 13 -5.92 -13.39 2.07
C VAL A 13 -5.85 -14.17 0.76
N GLY A 14 -4.66 -14.61 0.35
CA GLY A 14 -4.45 -15.36 -0.88
C GLY A 14 -4.60 -14.48 -2.14
N GLU A 15 -5.02 -15.07 -3.25
CA GLU A 15 -5.18 -14.34 -4.52
C GLU A 15 -6.53 -13.65 -4.63
N MET A 16 -6.55 -12.42 -5.19
CA MET A 16 -7.77 -11.62 -5.32
C MET A 16 -7.95 -11.04 -6.73
N PRO A 17 -9.20 -10.82 -7.18
CA PRO A 17 -9.46 -10.09 -8.43
C PRO A 17 -9.17 -8.60 -8.27
N TRP A 18 -8.89 -7.92 -9.40
CA TRP A 18 -8.78 -6.46 -9.46
C TRP A 18 -10.01 -5.75 -8.88
N GLY A 19 -9.78 -4.62 -8.20
CA GLY A 19 -10.84 -3.83 -7.56
C GLY A 19 -11.30 -4.37 -6.20
N THR A 20 -10.62 -5.38 -5.65
CA THR A 20 -10.94 -5.89 -4.30
C THR A 20 -10.38 -4.93 -3.24
N HIS A 21 -11.25 -4.48 -2.33
CA HIS A 21 -10.87 -3.73 -1.13
C HIS A 21 -11.10 -4.60 0.11
N PHE A 22 -10.11 -4.65 1.01
CA PHE A 22 -10.22 -5.34 2.28
C PHE A 22 -9.58 -4.53 3.39
N CYS A 23 -9.96 -4.83 4.62
CA CYS A 23 -9.44 -4.20 5.83
C CYS A 23 -8.74 -5.26 6.68
N HIS A 24 -7.55 -4.92 7.18
CA HIS A 24 -6.79 -5.76 8.10
C HIS A 24 -6.63 -5.04 9.44
N PHE A 25 -6.98 -5.70 10.54
CA PHE A 25 -6.76 -5.18 11.88
C PHE A 25 -5.39 -5.64 12.38
N TYR A 26 -4.71 -4.77 13.12
CA TYR A 26 -3.39 -5.02 13.68
C TYR A 26 -3.31 -4.41 15.07
N GLU A 27 -2.43 -4.92 15.94
CA GLU A 27 -2.23 -4.40 17.30
C GLU A 27 -0.92 -3.62 17.40
N THR A 28 0.13 -4.13 16.76
CA THR A 28 1.47 -3.54 16.85
C THR A 28 1.93 -2.93 15.52
N ARG A 29 2.96 -2.08 15.58
CA ARG A 29 3.64 -1.57 14.38
C ARG A 29 4.26 -2.71 13.57
N ASP A 30 4.74 -3.74 14.24
CA ASP A 30 5.41 -4.85 13.59
C ASP A 30 4.37 -5.72 12.84
N ASP A 31 3.17 -5.94 13.40
CA ASP A 31 2.04 -6.59 12.71
C ASP A 31 1.67 -5.84 11.40
N LEU A 32 1.65 -4.51 11.44
CA LEU A 32 1.35 -3.66 10.29
C LEU A 32 2.41 -3.85 9.18
N LEU A 33 3.69 -3.85 9.55
CA LEU A 33 4.79 -4.03 8.61
C LEU A 33 4.83 -5.46 8.05
N GLU A 34 4.65 -6.48 8.90
CA GLU A 34 4.62 -7.89 8.51
C GLU A 34 3.47 -8.18 7.52
N THR A 35 2.36 -7.45 7.62
CA THR A 35 1.25 -7.56 6.68
C THR A 35 1.50 -6.79 5.38
N LEU A 36 1.96 -5.54 5.46
CA LEU A 36 2.03 -4.65 4.29
C LEU A 36 3.29 -4.84 3.44
N LEU A 37 4.44 -5.18 4.03
CA LEU A 37 5.67 -5.36 3.25
C LEU A 37 5.55 -6.47 2.20
N PRO A 38 4.98 -7.66 2.51
CA PRO A 38 4.70 -8.67 1.49
C PRO A 38 3.72 -8.21 0.40
N PHE A 39 2.72 -7.39 0.76
CA PHE A 39 1.76 -6.84 -0.19
C PHE A 39 2.43 -5.93 -1.22
N PHE A 40 3.22 -4.96 -0.75
CA PHE A 40 3.96 -4.06 -1.64
C PHE A 40 5.00 -4.80 -2.47
N LYS A 41 5.69 -5.78 -1.88
CA LYS A 41 6.64 -6.63 -2.60
C LYS A 41 5.95 -7.39 -3.75
N ALA A 42 4.83 -8.05 -3.47
CA ALA A 42 4.10 -8.82 -4.47
C ALA A 42 3.57 -7.96 -5.62
N GLY A 43 3.06 -6.75 -5.32
CA GLY A 43 2.65 -5.79 -6.34
C GLY A 43 3.80 -5.34 -7.22
N LEU A 44 4.94 -4.97 -6.61
CA LEU A 44 6.13 -4.54 -7.35
C LEU A 44 6.72 -5.64 -8.24
N GLU A 45 6.81 -6.88 -7.74
CA GLU A 45 7.26 -8.04 -8.52
C GLU A 45 6.30 -8.39 -9.67
N ALA A 46 5.05 -7.91 -9.61
CA ALA A 46 4.03 -8.08 -10.64
C ALA A 46 3.89 -6.86 -11.58
N ASP A 47 4.85 -5.92 -11.55
CA ASP A 47 4.86 -4.67 -12.31
C ASP A 47 3.64 -3.76 -12.02
N GLU A 48 3.11 -3.82 -10.80
CA GLU A 48 1.99 -2.97 -10.35
C GLU A 48 2.51 -1.68 -9.70
N PHE A 49 1.80 -0.56 -9.95
CA PHE A 49 2.05 0.67 -9.24
C PHE A 49 1.54 0.56 -7.79
N CYS A 50 2.42 0.87 -6.84
CA CYS A 50 2.18 0.73 -5.42
C CYS A 50 2.06 2.10 -4.74
N ALA A 51 1.01 2.31 -3.95
CA ALA A 51 0.86 3.53 -3.15
C ALA A 51 0.64 3.18 -1.68
N TRP A 52 1.52 3.66 -0.80
CA TRP A 52 1.36 3.56 0.64
C TRP A 52 0.97 4.91 1.23
N VAL A 53 -0.29 5.05 1.64
CA VAL A 53 -0.75 6.21 2.41
C VAL A 53 -0.47 5.97 3.90
N VAL A 54 0.57 6.62 4.44
CA VAL A 54 1.12 6.39 5.77
C VAL A 54 0.48 7.30 6.81
N SER A 55 0.10 6.71 7.94
CA SER A 55 -0.33 7.40 9.16
C SER A 55 0.41 6.84 10.37
N GLU A 56 0.22 7.47 11.53
CA GLU A 56 0.62 6.88 12.82
C GLU A 56 0.14 5.41 12.92
N PRO A 57 0.95 4.50 13.50
CA PRO A 57 2.16 4.77 14.28
C PRO A 57 3.45 4.88 13.45
N LEU A 58 3.39 4.75 12.12
CA LEU A 58 4.57 4.81 11.26
C LEU A 58 4.82 6.22 10.74
N THR A 59 6.10 6.56 10.58
CA THR A 59 6.54 7.72 9.82
C THR A 59 7.00 7.32 8.43
N GLU A 60 6.97 8.26 7.48
CA GLU A 60 7.44 8.02 6.11
C GLU A 60 8.90 7.49 6.05
N PRO A 61 9.88 8.05 6.80
CA PRO A 61 11.24 7.51 6.80
C PRO A 61 11.32 6.06 7.31
N GLU A 62 10.52 5.68 8.30
CA GLU A 62 10.46 4.30 8.81
C GLU A 62 9.89 3.35 7.76
N VAL A 63 8.89 3.79 7.00
CA VAL A 63 8.31 3.01 5.90
C VAL A 63 9.33 2.78 4.79
N TRP A 64 10.03 3.83 4.34
CA TRP A 64 11.09 3.66 3.34
C TRP A 64 12.21 2.73 3.82
N GLN A 65 12.62 2.85 5.09
CA GLN A 65 13.62 1.97 5.67
C GLN A 65 13.13 0.51 5.75
N ALA A 66 11.86 0.28 6.05
CA ALA A 66 11.26 -1.05 6.09
C ALA A 66 11.17 -1.67 4.70
N LEU A 67 10.74 -0.88 3.70
CA LEU A 67 10.72 -1.30 2.30
C LEU A 67 12.11 -1.67 1.79
N ASP A 68 13.15 -0.88 2.10
CA ASP A 68 14.52 -1.12 1.64
C ASP A 68 15.08 -2.46 2.15
N ARG A 69 14.66 -2.88 3.34
CA ARG A 69 15.04 -4.19 3.90
C ARG A 69 14.25 -5.35 3.32
N ALA A 70 13.00 -5.14 2.91
CA ALA A 70 12.06 -6.21 2.57
C ALA A 70 11.93 -6.44 1.06
N VAL A 71 12.15 -5.40 0.25
CA VAL A 71 11.98 -5.41 -1.21
C VAL A 71 13.36 -5.34 -1.86
N PRO A 72 13.84 -6.45 -2.45
CA PRO A 72 15.05 -6.42 -3.27
C PRO A 72 14.92 -5.38 -4.40
N ASP A 73 16.02 -4.71 -4.72
CA ASP A 73 16.08 -3.73 -5.81
C ASP A 73 15.09 -2.55 -5.67
N LEU A 74 14.66 -2.21 -4.43
CA LEU A 74 13.78 -1.08 -4.17
C LEU A 74 14.21 0.21 -4.88
N ALA A 75 15.51 0.49 -4.92
CA ALA A 75 16.06 1.67 -5.58
C ALA A 75 15.67 1.76 -7.06
N GLN A 76 15.53 0.63 -7.76
CA GLN A 76 15.06 0.59 -9.14
C GLN A 76 13.58 0.96 -9.22
N TYR A 77 12.73 0.34 -8.39
CA TYR A 77 11.29 0.68 -8.35
C TYR A 77 11.03 2.15 -8.01
N VAL A 78 11.84 2.73 -7.12
CA VAL A 78 11.77 4.17 -6.80
C VAL A 78 12.19 5.02 -8.01
N SER A 79 13.28 4.64 -8.70
CA SER A 79 13.73 5.33 -9.93
C SER A 79 12.69 5.26 -11.05
N ASP A 80 12.01 4.11 -11.17
CA ASP A 80 10.98 3.84 -12.18
C ASP A 80 9.62 4.45 -11.79
N GLN A 81 9.52 5.07 -10.61
CA GLN A 81 8.29 5.63 -10.05
C GLN A 81 7.16 4.60 -9.87
N SER A 82 7.52 3.33 -9.65
CA SER A 82 6.58 2.24 -9.43
C SER A 82 6.01 2.20 -8.01
N ILE A 83 6.54 3.01 -7.09
CA ILE A 83 6.03 3.13 -5.73
C ILE A 83 6.05 4.57 -5.23
N GLU A 84 4.98 4.96 -4.54
CA GLU A 84 4.88 6.21 -3.81
C GLU A 84 4.50 5.97 -2.34
N VAL A 85 5.10 6.75 -1.45
CA VAL A 85 4.72 6.83 -0.04
C VAL A 85 4.16 8.23 0.20
N LEU A 86 2.93 8.30 0.72
CA LEU A 86 2.15 9.52 0.85
C LEU A 86 1.76 9.73 2.31
N ASN A 87 1.69 10.98 2.77
CA ASN A 87 1.19 11.26 4.11
C ASN A 87 -0.35 11.21 4.13
N ALA A 88 -0.93 10.46 5.07
CA ALA A 88 -2.38 10.34 5.22
C ALA A 88 -3.07 11.69 5.47
N ARG A 89 -2.43 12.60 6.21
CA ARG A 89 -2.99 13.93 6.45
C ARG A 89 -3.10 14.71 5.14
N ASP A 90 -2.10 14.62 4.27
CA ASP A 90 -2.12 15.33 2.99
C ASP A 90 -3.15 14.74 2.04
N VAL A 91 -3.24 13.40 1.98
CA VAL A 91 -4.20 12.71 1.10
C VAL A 91 -5.65 12.93 1.55
N TYR A 92 -5.94 12.72 2.84
CA TYR A 92 -7.31 12.77 3.34
C TYR A 92 -7.77 14.17 3.75
N LEU A 93 -6.86 15.06 4.16
CA LEU A 93 -7.14 16.45 4.55
C LEU A 93 -6.63 17.48 3.54
N ALA A 94 -6.45 17.11 2.26
CA ALA A 94 -6.12 18.08 1.22
C ALA A 94 -7.13 19.26 1.25
N GLY A 95 -6.68 20.46 1.62
CA GLY A 95 -7.55 21.63 1.81
C GLY A 95 -8.00 21.89 3.26
N GLY A 96 -7.45 21.19 4.25
CA GLY A 96 -7.68 21.43 5.68
C GLY A 96 -8.91 20.75 6.27
N GLU A 97 -9.76 20.14 5.45
CA GLU A 97 -11.03 19.53 5.88
C GLU A 97 -11.22 18.13 5.28
N ILE A 98 -11.95 17.28 6.00
CA ILE A 98 -12.38 15.97 5.50
C ILE A 98 -13.50 16.19 4.48
N ASN A 99 -13.28 15.70 3.26
CA ASN A 99 -14.31 15.64 2.23
C ASN A 99 -14.59 14.17 1.86
N LEU A 100 -15.65 13.61 2.46
CA LEU A 100 -16.02 12.19 2.29
C LEU A 100 -16.28 11.81 0.83
N HIS A 101 -16.85 12.70 0.02
CA HIS A 101 -17.12 12.41 -1.39
C HIS A 101 -15.81 12.22 -2.16
N ARG A 102 -14.85 13.14 -1.98
CA ARG A 102 -13.52 13.03 -2.59
C ARG A 102 -12.79 11.76 -2.14
N ILE A 103 -12.88 11.43 -0.85
CA ILE A 103 -12.22 10.24 -0.29
C ILE A 103 -12.77 8.96 -0.91
N ILE A 104 -14.10 8.84 -0.98
CA ILE A 104 -14.75 7.65 -1.55
C ILE A 104 -14.50 7.56 -3.06
N ASP A 105 -14.48 8.70 -3.77
CA ASP A 105 -14.21 8.71 -5.20
C ASP A 105 -12.77 8.24 -5.53
N ASN A 106 -11.79 8.50 -4.65
CA ASN A 106 -10.43 7.97 -4.78
C ASN A 106 -10.35 6.43 -4.64
N TRP A 107 -11.37 5.78 -4.10
CA TRP A 107 -11.43 4.32 -3.94
C TRP A 107 -12.18 3.62 -5.08
N ARG A 108 -12.67 4.36 -6.07
CA ARG A 108 -13.35 3.77 -7.21
C ARG A 108 -12.32 3.21 -8.19
N VAL A 109 -12.38 1.90 -8.40
CA VAL A 109 -11.56 1.13 -9.34
C VAL A 109 -12.40 0.67 -10.52
#